data_AF-A0A9D4K5U9-F1
#
_entry.id   AF-A0A9D4K5U9-F1
#
_cell.length_a   1.000
_cell.length_b   1.000
_cell.length_c   1.000
_cell.angle_alpha   90.00
_cell.angle_beta   90.00
_cell.angle_gamma   90.00
#
_symmetry.space_group_name_H-M   'P 1'
#
loop_
_entity.id
_entity.type
_entity.pdbx_description
1 polymer ?
#
loop_
_entity_poly.entity_id
_entity_poly.type
_entity_poly.pdbx_seq_one_letter_code
_entity_poly.pdbx_strand_id
1 'polypeptide(L)' 'MQRFKDQNMEDYIELLRNFEIKKRAVDTTKASKLAITVPVTFFERVQDITGKSMKDIMQTSGYGKQVSYMCVFD' A
#
# COMPACT_ATOMS: atom_id res chain seq x y z
N MET A 1 0.25 12.00 -1.78
CA MET A 1 -0.37 11.45 -3.00
C MET A 1 -0.05 12.25 -4.25
N GLN A 2 -0.27 13.57 -4.31
CA GLN A 2 0.06 14.39 -5.49
C GLN A 2 1.50 14.17 -5.99
N ARG A 3 2.49 14.30 -5.09
CA ARG A 3 3.91 14.10 -5.43
C ARG A 3 4.26 12.70 -5.95
N PHE A 4 3.63 11.66 -5.40
CA PHE A 4 3.86 10.27 -5.86
C PHE A 4 3.28 10.06 -7.26
N LYS A 5 2.08 10.60 -7.52
CA LYS A 5 1.48 10.61 -8.85
C LYS A 5 2.35 11.33 -9.88
N ASP A 6 2.91 12.48 -9.50
CA ASP A 6 3.64 13.34 -10.43
C ASP A 6 5.07 12.82 -10.71
N GLN A 7 5.71 12.14 -9.74
CA GLN A 7 7.11 11.69 -9.83
C GLN A 7 7.27 10.19 -10.12
N ASN A 8 6.25 9.38 -9.83
CA ASN A 8 6.25 7.93 -9.96
C ASN A 8 4.94 7.48 -10.63
N MET A 9 4.63 8.08 -11.80
CA MET A 9 3.33 7.92 -12.47
C MET A 9 3.03 6.46 -12.84
N GLU A 10 4.03 5.70 -13.30
CA GLU A 10 3.88 4.30 -13.67
C GLU A 10 3.49 3.44 -12.45
N ASP A 11 4.26 3.55 -11.37
CA ASP A 11 3.98 2.87 -10.10
C ASP A 11 2.62 3.26 -9.52
N TYR A 12 2.23 4.53 -9.67
CA TYR A 12 0.93 5.03 -9.24
C TYR A 12 -0.21 4.40 -10.04
N ILE A 13 -0.09 4.33 -11.37
CA ILE A 13 -1.08 3.68 -12.23
C ILE A 13 -1.15 2.18 -11.92
N GLU A 14 -0.01 1.53 -11.74
CA GLU A 14 0.05 0.11 -11.41
C GLU A 14 -0.63 -0.19 -10.06
N LEU A 15 -0.31 0.59 -9.02
CA LEU A 15 -0.95 0.46 -7.71
C LEU A 15 -2.48 0.57 -7.82
N LEU A 16 -2.98 1.59 -8.54
CA LEU A 16 -4.41 1.78 -8.75
C LEU A 16 -5.05 0.65 -9.56
N ARG A 17 -4.37 0.16 -10.59
CA ARG A 17 -4.82 -0.95 -11.41
C ARG A 17 -4.95 -2.22 -10.57
N ASN A 18 -3.92 -2.55 -9.79
CA ASN A 18 -3.90 -3.71 -8.91
C ASN A 18 -4.99 -3.62 -7.84
N PHE A 19 -5.21 -2.43 -7.28
CA PHE A 19 -6.29 -2.17 -6.34
C PHE A 19 -7.67 -2.43 -6.98
N GLU A 20 -7.94 -1.87 -8.16
CA GLU A 20 -9.23 -2.00 -8.83
C GLU A 20 -9.53 -3.44 -9.25
N ILE A 21 -8.53 -4.18 -9.72
CA ILE A 21 -8.67 -5.62 -10.03
C ILE A 21 -9.10 -6.37 -8.76
N LYS A 22 -8.40 -6.15 -7.64
CA LYS A 22 -8.71 -6.84 -6.38
C LYS A 22 -10.07 -6.42 -5.82
N LYS A 23 -10.43 -5.14 -5.92
CA LYS A 23 -11.75 -4.63 -5.51
C LYS A 23 -12.90 -5.37 -6.20
N ARG A 24 -12.78 -5.64 -7.51
CA ARG A 24 -13.80 -6.36 -8.27
C ARG A 24 -13.86 -7.85 -7.94
N ALA A 25 -12.77 -8.43 -7.46
CA ALA A 25 -12.68 -9.84 -7.11
C ALA A 25 -13.14 -10.15 -5.67
N VAL A 26 -13.32 -9.14 -4.82
CA VAL A 26 -13.75 -9.32 -3.43
C VAL A 26 -15.26 -9.52 -3.35
N ASP A 27 -15.65 -10.60 -2.68
CA ASP A 27 -17.02 -10.81 -2.21
C ASP A 27 -17.30 -9.89 -1.01
N THR A 28 -18.04 -8.81 -1.25
CA THR A 28 -18.35 -7.80 -0.22
C THR A 28 -19.29 -8.31 0.86
N THR A 29 -19.89 -9.50 0.70
CA THR A 29 -20.74 -10.14 1.70
C THR A 29 -19.93 -10.86 2.79
N LYS A 30 -18.63 -11.07 2.57
CA LYS A 30 -17.74 -11.77 3.50
C LYS A 30 -16.59 -10.87 3.94
N ALA A 31 -16.41 -10.76 5.26
CA ALA A 31 -15.24 -10.11 5.84
C ALA A 31 -13.99 -10.99 5.57
N SER A 32 -13.23 -10.64 4.55
CA SER A 32 -12.00 -11.35 4.15
C SER A 32 -10.81 -10.37 4.10
N LYS A 33 -9.61 -10.88 4.38
CA LYS A 33 -8.39 -10.07 4.29
C LYS A 33 -8.03 -9.86 2.82
N LEU A 34 -7.74 -8.63 2.46
CA LEU A 34 -7.26 -8.26 1.13
C LEU A 34 -5.75 -8.04 1.17
N ALA A 35 -5.00 -8.86 0.42
CA ALA A 35 -3.60 -8.60 0.18
C ALA A 35 -3.47 -7.56 -0.94
N ILE A 36 -2.66 -6.52 -0.79
CA ILE A 36 -2.37 -5.53 -1.85
C ILE A 36 -0.85 -5.46 -2.02
N THR A 37 -0.40 -5.50 -3.27
CA THR A 37 1.00 -5.26 -3.60
C THR A 37 1.18 -3.76 -3.77
N VAL A 38 2.13 -3.19 -3.03
CA VAL A 38 2.46 -1.78 -3.08
C VAL A 38 3.89 -1.65 -3.64
N PRO A 39 4.14 -0.76 -4.62
CA PRO A 39 5.47 -0.55 -5.17
C PRO A 39 6.49 -0.10 -4.11
N VAL A 40 7.73 -0.58 -4.19
CA VAL A 40 8.82 -0.22 -3.25
C VAL A 40 9.05 1.28 -3.20
N THR A 41 8.94 1.95 -4.35
CA THR A 41 9.05 3.41 -4.48
C THR A 41 8.07 4.15 -3.58
N PHE A 42 6.88 3.60 -3.32
CA PHE A 42 5.94 4.21 -2.38
C PHE A 42 6.48 4.18 -0.94
N PHE A 43 7.10 3.09 -0.52
CA PHE A 43 7.69 2.95 0.82
C PHE A 43 8.85 3.93 1.00
N GLU A 44 9.73 4.03 0.01
CA GLU A 44 10.84 4.98 -0.01
C GLU A 44 10.32 6.41 0.11
N ARG A 45 9.30 6.78 -0.68
CA ARG A 45 8.69 8.13 -0.60
C ARG A 45 8.05 8.43 0.74
N VAL A 46 7.39 7.45 1.35
CA VAL A 46 6.82 7.63 2.69
C VAL A 46 7.91 7.89 3.71
N GLN A 47 9.03 7.17 3.62
CA GLN A 47 10.18 7.38 4.49
C GLN A 47 10.83 8.75 4.27
N ASP A 48 11.01 9.18 3.01
CA ASP A 48 11.56 10.50 2.67
C ASP A 48 10.72 11.66 3.26
N ILE A 49 9.39 11.52 3.23
CA ILE A 49 8.47 12.59 3.65
C ILE A 49 8.30 12.61 5.17
N THR A 50 8.24 11.45 5.81
CA THR A 50 7.84 11.33 7.21
C THR A 50 9.02 11.06 8.16
N GLY A 51 10.18 10.67 7.61
CA GLY A 51 11.33 10.19 8.37
C GLY A 51 11.11 8.84 9.07
N LYS A 52 9.96 8.18 8.85
CA LYS A 52 9.59 6.93 9.51
C LYS A 52 9.47 5.79 8.51
N SER A 53 9.82 4.58 8.94
CA SER A 53 9.55 3.41 8.11
C SER A 53 8.05 3.16 8.02
N MET A 54 7.60 2.55 6.92
CA MET A 54 6.20 2.18 6.77
C MET A 54 5.74 1.19 7.86
N LYS A 55 6.65 0.36 8.36
CA LYS A 55 6.39 -0.54 9.49
C LYS A 55 5.99 0.24 10.73
N ASP A 56 6.73 1.31 11.06
CA ASP A 56 6.44 2.14 12.25
C ASP A 56 5.09 2.87 12.09
N ILE A 57 4.80 3.36 10.88
CA ILE A 57 3.53 4.04 10.59
C ILE A 57 2.36 3.07 10.70
N MET A 58 2.49 1.84 10.19
CA MET A 58 1.43 0.83 10.31
C MET A 58 1.18 0.44 11.77
N GLN A 59 2.23 0.26 12.57
CA GLN A 59 2.12 -0.09 13.99
C GLN A 59 1.51 1.03 14.84
N THR A 60 1.78 2.29 14.49
CA THR A 60 1.21 3.46 15.19
C THR A 60 -0.17 3.86 14.67
N SER A 61 -0.62 3.30 13.55
CA SER A 61 -1.95 3.57 13.00
C SER A 61 -3.06 2.94 13.85
N GLY A 62 -4.25 3.56 13.86
CA GLY A 62 -5.45 3.00 14.49
C GLY A 62 -5.88 1.63 13.94
N TYR A 63 -5.30 1.21 12.81
CA TYR A 63 -5.58 -0.05 12.13
C TYR A 63 -4.44 -1.07 12.25
N GLY A 64 -3.40 -0.81 13.04
CA GLY A 64 -2.21 -1.66 13.12
C GLY A 64 -2.47 -3.12 13.51
N LYS A 65 -3.58 -3.40 14.23
CA LYS A 65 -4.02 -4.78 14.56
C LYS A 65 -4.70 -5.52 13.40
N GLN A 66 -5.17 -4.79 12.39
CA GLN A 66 -5.93 -5.31 11.25
C GLN A 66 -5.06 -5.41 9.99
N VAL A 67 -3.91 -4.73 9.96
CA VAL A 67 -2.98 -4.68 8.85
C VAL A 67 -1.76 -5.54 9.15
N SER A 68 -1.37 -6.39 8.21
CA SER A 68 -0.15 -7.18 8.25
C SER A 68 0.71 -6.85 7.04
N TYR A 69 2.01 -6.63 7.27
CA TYR A 69 2.99 -6.28 6.26
C TYR A 69 3.95 -7.44 6.01
N MET A 70 4.25 -7.71 4.74
CA MET A 70 5.23 -8.71 4.32
C MET A 70 6.06 -8.13 3.18
N CYS A 71 7.38 -8.01 3.39
CA CYS A 71 8.34 -7.75 2.31
C CYS A 71 8.57 -9.05 1.56
N VAL A 72 8.28 -9.08 0.26
CA VAL A 72 8.71 -10.16 -0.62
C VAL A 72 9.88 -9.61 -1.42
N PHE A 73 11.06 -10.16 -1.20
CA PHE A 73 12.24 -9.93 -2.03
C PHE A 73 12.36 -11.16 -2.93
N ASP A 74 12.33 -10.96 -4.25
CA ASP A 74 12.75 -11.97 -5.23
C ASP A 74 14.28 -12.05 -5.28
#